data_AF-A0A800CDX8-F1
#
_entry.id   AF-A0A800CDX8-F1
#
_cell.length_a   1.000
_cell.length_b   1.000
_cell.length_c   1.000
_cell.angle_alpha   90.00
_cell.angle_beta   90.00
_cell.angle_gamma   90.00
#
_symmetry.space_group_name_H-M   'P 1'
#
loop_
_entity.id
_entity.type
_entity.pdbx_description
1 polymer ?
#
loop_
_entity_poly.entity_id
_entity_poly.type
_entity_poly.pdbx_seq_one_letter_code
_entity_poly.pdbx_strand_id
1 'polypeptide(L)'
;RSGKHALFIPVVHSDACTGCGLCEKACILEKTAIRVFPMELAKGELGSHYRFGWQEKQEAGESLVTPDVEHEYNLPAGVRYDLQGEGLIIDSKIDESLPDSPFSSNPLDSLNRNLEDD
;
A
#
# COMPACT_ATOMS: atom_id res chain seq x y z
N ARG A 1 -25.55 23.50 19.49
CA ARG A 1 -25.21 22.43 18.51
C ARG A 1 -23.74 22.07 18.72
N SER A 2 -23.39 20.78 18.87
CA SER A 2 -22.09 20.29 19.37
C SER A 2 -20.92 20.30 18.36
N GLY A 3 -21.07 20.89 17.17
CA GLY A 3 -20.02 20.97 16.15
C GLY A 3 -19.60 19.61 15.53
N LYS A 4 -20.01 18.49 16.12
CA LYS A 4 -19.77 17.13 15.64
C LYS A 4 -21.12 16.51 15.26
N HIS A 5 -21.29 16.22 13.98
CA HIS A 5 -22.42 15.44 13.49
C HIS A 5 -21.97 13.97 13.41
N ALA A 6 -22.78 13.05 13.93
CA ALA A 6 -22.54 11.63 13.75
C ALA A 6 -22.77 11.27 12.27
N LEU A 7 -21.86 10.48 11.69
CA LEU A 7 -22.00 9.93 10.36
C LEU A 7 -22.67 8.56 10.48
N PHE A 8 -23.93 8.46 10.05
CA PHE A 8 -24.63 7.18 9.95
C PHE A 8 -24.45 6.61 8.55
N ILE A 9 -23.27 6.04 8.30
CA ILE A 9 -22.96 5.42 7.01
C ILE A 9 -23.77 4.11 6.90
N PRO A 10 -24.69 3.99 5.93
CA PRO A 10 -25.45 2.75 5.74
C PRO A 10 -24.50 1.65 5.24
N VAL A 11 -24.51 0.51 5.93
CA VAL A 11 -23.72 -0.67 5.55
C VAL A 11 -24.67 -1.81 5.21
N VAL A 12 -24.39 -2.48 4.09
CA VAL A 12 -25.14 -3.66 3.64
C VAL A 12 -24.23 -4.88 3.76
N HIS A 13 -24.70 -5.88 4.50
CA HIS A 13 -24.06 -7.19 4.58
C HIS A 13 -24.60 -8.08 3.45
N SER A 14 -23.77 -8.32 2.43
CA SER A 14 -24.18 -8.95 1.18
C SER A 14 -24.55 -10.43 1.31
N ASP A 15 -24.04 -11.10 2.34
CA ASP A 15 -24.38 -12.47 2.75
C ASP A 15 -25.82 -12.59 3.28
N ALA A 16 -26.32 -11.55 3.95
CA ALA A 16 -27.69 -11.50 4.48
C ALA A 16 -28.68 -10.74 3.57
N CYS A 17 -28.20 -10.06 2.54
CA CYS A 17 -29.04 -9.28 1.63
C CYS A 17 -29.88 -10.20 0.74
N THR A 18 -31.21 -10.11 0.86
CA THR A 18 -32.14 -10.91 0.06
C THR A 18 -32.46 -10.29 -1.31
N GLY A 19 -31.94 -9.10 -1.61
CA GLY A 19 -32.26 -8.38 -2.84
C GLY A 19 -33.68 -7.83 -2.92
N CYS A 20 -34.42 -7.79 -1.80
CA CYS A 20 -35.84 -7.38 -1.76
C CYS A 20 -36.12 -5.90 -2.09
N GLY A 21 -35.10 -5.03 -2.11
CA GLY A 21 -35.23 -3.62 -2.47
C GLY A 21 -35.94 -2.73 -1.44
N LEU A 22 -36.19 -3.20 -0.21
CA LEU A 22 -36.81 -2.36 0.83
C LEU A 22 -35.98 -1.12 1.16
N CYS A 23 -34.65 -1.22 1.09
CA CYS A 23 -33.74 -0.10 1.35
C CYS A 23 -33.86 1.03 0.31
N GLU A 24 -34.19 0.72 -0.95
CA GLU A 24 -34.45 1.74 -1.97
C GLU A 24 -35.76 2.48 -1.68
N LYS A 25 -36.81 1.74 -1.33
CA LYS A 25 -38.15 2.30 -1.05
C LYS A 25 -38.19 3.11 0.25
N ALA A 26 -37.42 2.70 1.26
CA ALA A 26 -37.35 3.38 2.54
C ALA A 26 -36.40 4.59 2.54
N CYS A 27 -35.62 4.79 1.47
CA CYS A 27 -34.69 5.91 1.39
C CYS A 27 -35.47 7.23 1.30
N ILE A 28 -35.24 8.12 2.27
CA ILE A 28 -35.94 9.43 2.37
C ILE A 28 -35.51 10.45 1.30
N LEU A 29 -34.41 10.17 0.58
CA LEU A 29 -33.86 11.08 -0.42
C LEU A 29 -34.66 10.96 -1.72
N GLU A 30 -34.80 12.08 -2.43
CA GLU A 30 -35.46 12.11 -3.76
C GLU A 30 -34.80 11.15 -4.76
N LYS A 31 -33.47 11.02 -4.66
CA LYS A 31 -32.68 10.01 -5.36
C LYS A 31 -32.07 9.08 -4.33
N THR A 32 -32.36 7.79 -4.45
CA THR A 32 -31.94 6.79 -3.45
C THR A 32 -30.41 6.73 -3.38
N ALA A 33 -29.86 6.75 -2.16
CA ALA A 33 -28.41 6.62 -1.93
C ALA A 33 -27.91 5.16 -2.05
N ILE A 34 -28.83 4.21 -1.99
CA ILE A 34 -28.58 2.77 -2.10
C ILE A 34 -29.35 2.21 -3.30
N ARG A 35 -28.74 1.25 -4.00
CA ARG A 35 -29.33 0.52 -5.13
C ARG A 35 -29.06 -0.96 -5.00
N VAL A 36 -30.08 -1.78 -5.22
CA VAL A 36 -29.97 -3.23 -5.22
C VAL A 36 -29.74 -3.70 -6.66
N PHE A 37 -28.70 -4.50 -6.85
CA PHE A 37 -28.34 -5.09 -8.13
C PHE A 37 -28.30 -6.63 -8.03
N PRO A 38 -28.45 -7.35 -9.16
CA PRO A 38 -28.19 -8.79 -9.22
C PRO A 38 -26.79 -9.12 -8.66
N MET A 39 -26.69 -10.22 -7.93
CA MET A 39 -25.45 -10.61 -7.25
C MET A 39 -24.28 -10.76 -8.22
N GLU A 40 -24.50 -11.33 -9.40
CA GLU A 40 -23.46 -11.52 -10.43
C GLU A 40 -22.90 -10.21 -10.97
N LEU A 41 -23.71 -9.13 -10.97
CA LEU A 41 -23.27 -7.81 -11.41
C LEU A 41 -22.61 -7.02 -10.26
N ALA A 42 -23.11 -7.20 -9.04
CA ALA A 42 -22.67 -6.46 -7.88
C ALA A 42 -21.41 -7.06 -7.22
N LYS A 43 -21.29 -8.38 -7.25
CA LYS A 43 -20.23 -9.14 -6.60
C LYS A 43 -19.35 -9.74 -7.67
N GLY A 44 -18.15 -9.19 -7.83
CA GLY A 44 -17.12 -9.80 -8.67
C GLY A 44 -16.74 -11.18 -8.15
N GLU A 45 -16.44 -12.09 -9.06
CA GLU A 45 -15.85 -13.39 -8.73
C GLU A 45 -14.32 -13.28 -8.75
N LEU A 46 -13.67 -14.01 -7.84
CA LEU A 46 -12.23 -14.22 -7.95
C LEU A 46 -11.95 -15.06 -9.20
N GLY A 47 -10.93 -14.68 -9.97
CA GLY A 47 -10.51 -15.50 -11.10
C GLY A 47 -10.11 -16.90 -10.63
N SER A 48 -10.42 -17.92 -11.42
CA SER A 48 -10.14 -19.34 -11.11
C SER A 48 -8.66 -19.64 -10.80
N HIS A 49 -7.75 -18.79 -11.27
CA HIS A 49 -6.31 -18.92 -11.05
C HIS A 49 -5.80 -18.16 -9.82
N TYR A 50 -6.64 -17.34 -9.18
CA TYR A 50 -6.24 -16.59 -8.00
C TYR A 50 -6.33 -17.47 -6.76
N ARG A 51 -5.20 -17.61 -6.08
CA ARG A 51 -4.98 -18.48 -4.94
C ARG A 51 -4.51 -17.63 -3.77
N PHE A 52 -5.04 -17.87 -2.57
CA PHE A 52 -4.78 -17.06 -1.39
C PHE A 52 -3.53 -17.56 -0.67
N GLY A 53 -2.33 -17.07 -0.99
CA GLY A 53 -1.04 -17.56 -0.44
C GLY A 53 -1.04 -18.13 1.00
N TRP A 54 -1.76 -17.52 1.96
CA TRP A 54 -1.92 -18.06 3.32
C TRP A 54 -2.76 -19.34 3.47
N GLN A 55 -3.80 -19.56 2.66
CA GLN A 55 -4.52 -20.83 2.59
C GLN A 55 -3.63 -21.89 1.97
N GLU A 56 -3.02 -21.63 0.81
CA GLU A 56 -2.15 -22.62 0.17
C GLU A 56 -0.93 -22.96 1.04
N LYS A 57 -0.41 -21.99 1.82
CA LYS A 57 0.64 -22.24 2.81
C LYS A 57 0.17 -23.17 3.94
N GLN A 58 -1.06 -23.01 4.43
CA GLN A 58 -1.61 -23.91 5.44
C GLN A 58 -1.81 -25.32 4.89
N GLU A 59 -2.26 -25.44 3.64
CA GLU A 59 -2.44 -26.73 2.96
C GLU A 59 -1.11 -27.44 2.66
N ALA A 60 -0.11 -26.70 2.16
CA ALA A 60 1.20 -27.25 1.81
C ALA A 60 2.15 -27.41 3.01
N GLY A 61 1.83 -26.77 4.14
CA GLY A 61 2.69 -26.72 5.33
C GLY A 61 3.84 -25.70 5.22
N GLU A 62 4.08 -25.14 4.04
CA GLU A 62 5.11 -24.14 3.76
C GLU A 62 4.67 -23.15 2.68
N SER A 63 5.38 -22.02 2.56
CA SER A 63 5.06 -21.01 1.55
C SER A 63 5.30 -21.57 0.15
N LEU A 64 4.29 -21.49 -0.74
CA LEU A 64 4.47 -21.83 -2.16
C LEU A 64 5.31 -20.81 -2.92
N VAL A 65 5.45 -19.61 -2.37
CA VAL A 65 6.34 -18.56 -2.89
C VAL A 65 7.69 -18.71 -2.21
N THR A 66 8.76 -18.67 -3.02
CA THR A 66 10.13 -18.68 -2.52
C THR A 66 10.35 -17.53 -1.53
N PRO A 67 11.08 -17.75 -0.43
CA PRO A 67 11.40 -16.67 0.49
C PRO A 67 12.15 -15.56 -0.26
N ASP A 68 11.97 -14.31 0.17
CA ASP A 68 12.75 -13.20 -0.35
C ASP A 68 14.23 -13.50 -0.14
N VAL A 69 15.01 -13.42 -1.21
CA VAL A 69 16.46 -13.54 -1.13
C VAL A 69 16.98 -12.28 -0.43
N GLU A 70 17.97 -12.44 0.44
CA GLU A 70 18.65 -11.31 1.07
C GLU A 70 19.24 -10.43 -0.03
N HIS A 71 18.83 -9.16 -0.05
CA HIS A 71 19.29 -8.22 -1.06
C HIS A 71 20.66 -7.68 -0.64
N GLU A 72 21.71 -8.06 -1.37
CA GLU A 72 23.02 -7.47 -1.20
C GLU A 72 23.13 -6.17 -2.01
N TYR A 73 23.37 -5.06 -1.32
CA TYR A 73 23.52 -3.75 -1.95
C TYR A 73 24.99 -3.34 -1.99
N ASN A 74 25.44 -2.85 -3.15
CA ASN A 74 26.75 -2.23 -3.29
C ASN A 74 26.71 -0.79 -2.78
N LEU A 75 26.71 -0.62 -1.45
CA LEU A 75 26.65 0.69 -0.80
C LEU A 75 28.04 1.17 -0.35
N PRO A 76 28.25 2.50 -0.28
CA PRO A 76 29.46 3.07 0.32
C PRO A 76 29.65 2.63 1.78
N ALA A 77 30.90 2.68 2.25
CA ALA A 77 31.22 2.35 3.63
C ALA A 77 30.44 3.25 4.62
N GLY A 78 29.81 2.62 5.63
CA GLY A 78 28.99 3.32 6.64
C GLY A 78 27.54 3.61 6.20
N VAL A 79 27.13 3.11 5.04
CA VAL A 79 25.76 3.22 4.53
C VAL A 79 25.15 1.82 4.40
N ARG A 80 23.95 1.63 4.93
CA ARG A 80 23.20 0.37 4.83
C ARG A 80 21.75 0.64 4.43
N TYR A 81 21.11 -0.31 3.75
CA TYR A 81 19.72 -0.18 3.32
C TYR A 81 18.88 -1.31 3.92
N ASP A 82 17.82 -0.93 4.64
CA ASP A 82 16.82 -1.84 5.19
C ASP A 82 15.59 -1.86 4.27
N LEU A 83 15.44 -2.94 3.49
CA LEU A 83 14.34 -3.09 2.54
C LEU A 83 12.95 -3.19 3.20
N GLN A 84 12.88 -3.71 4.43
CA GLN A 84 11.62 -4.03 5.13
C GLN A 84 11.35 -3.09 6.31
N GLY A 85 12.28 -2.18 6.63
CA GLY A 85 12.17 -1.23 7.72
C GLY A 85 12.50 0.21 7.31
N GLU A 86 13.57 0.79 7.85
CA GLU A 86 13.80 2.25 7.83
C GLU A 86 14.31 2.81 6.48
N GLY A 87 14.60 1.95 5.49
CA GLY A 87 15.17 2.37 4.21
C GLY A 87 16.67 2.66 4.30
N LEU A 88 17.12 3.79 3.72
CA LEU A 88 18.54 4.15 3.69
C LEU A 88 19.01 4.68 5.05
N ILE A 89 19.93 3.97 5.68
CA ILE A 89 20.49 4.29 6.99
C ILE A 89 21.94 4.72 6.79
N ILE A 90 22.25 5.92 7.27
CA ILE A 90 23.59 6.50 7.28
C ILE A 90 24.01 6.54 8.74
N ASP A 91 25.08 5.83 9.10
CA ASP A 91 25.52 5.79 10.49
C ASP A 91 26.05 7.17 10.91
N SER A 92 25.29 7.88 11.75
CA SER A 92 25.49 9.28 12.17
C SER A 92 26.73 9.57 13.02
N LYS A 93 27.67 8.63 13.12
CA LYS A 93 29.04 8.90 13.59
C LYS A 93 29.96 9.41 12.46
N ILE A 94 29.47 9.42 11.22
CA ILE A 94 30.15 9.97 10.05
C ILE A 94 29.47 11.32 9.71
N ASP A 95 29.59 12.30 10.61
CA ASP A 95 29.12 13.68 10.39
C ASP A 95 30.27 14.66 10.09
N GLU A 96 31.36 14.16 9.53
CA GLU A 96 32.38 15.00 8.92
C GLU A 96 32.86 14.27 7.67
N SER A 97 32.22 14.56 6.52
CA SER A 97 32.58 14.04 5.19
C SER A 97 32.73 12.50 5.12
N LEU A 98 31.74 11.79 4.57
CA LEU A 98 31.99 10.45 4.01
C LEU A 98 33.26 10.54 3.14
N PRO A 99 34.41 9.95 3.54
CA PRO A 99 35.70 10.28 2.93
C PRO A 99 35.77 9.93 1.43
N ASP A 100 34.84 9.09 0.95
CA ASP A 100 34.83 8.53 -0.39
C ASP A 100 33.46 8.69 -1.13
N SER A 101 32.55 9.56 -0.67
CA SER A 101 31.34 9.82 -1.46
C SER A 101 31.67 10.73 -2.65
N PRO A 102 31.39 10.34 -3.92
CA PRO A 102 31.57 11.21 -5.09
C PRO A 102 30.51 12.34 -5.18
N PHE A 103 29.62 12.42 -4.18
CA PHE A 103 28.55 13.38 -4.09
C PHE A 103 28.78 14.34 -2.92
N SER A 104 28.63 15.63 -3.20
CA SER A 104 28.69 16.71 -2.22
C SER A 104 27.54 16.59 -1.20
N SER A 105 27.76 17.13 0.00
CA SER A 105 26.74 17.26 1.05
C SER A 105 25.60 18.21 0.67
N ASN A 106 25.82 19.11 -0.29
CA ASN A 106 24.80 19.95 -0.88
C ASN A 106 24.30 19.33 -2.20
N PRO A 107 23.02 18.92 -2.28
CA PRO A 107 22.48 18.29 -3.49
C PRO A 107 22.54 19.18 -4.73
N LEU A 108 22.56 20.51 -4.57
CA LEU A 108 22.67 21.45 -5.70
C LEU A 108 24.01 21.33 -6.43
N ASP A 109 25.10 21.00 -5.74
CA ASP A 109 26.43 20.91 -6.35
C ASP A 109 26.51 19.74 -7.34
N SER A 110 25.75 18.67 -7.11
CA SER A 110 25.68 17.54 -8.06
C SER A 110 24.79 17.84 -9.26
N LEU A 111 23.74 18.63 -9.08
CA LEU A 111 22.84 19.04 -10.17
C LEU A 111 23.49 20.07 -11.09
N ASN A 112 24.28 20.97 -10.52
CA ASN A 112 24.94 22.05 -11.25
C ASN A 112 26.27 21.64 -11.91
N ARG A 113 26.75 20.42 -11.65
CA ARG A 113 28.06 19.94 -12.14
C ARG A 113 28.21 19.97 -13.68
N ASN A 114 27.11 19.88 -14.42
CA ASN A 114 27.09 19.97 -15.90
C ASN A 114 26.77 21.38 -16.43
N LEU A 115 26.54 22.36 -15.55
CA LEU A 115 26.27 23.76 -15.91
C LEU A 115 27.52 24.64 -15.83
N GLU A 116 28.63 24.11 -15.29
CA GLU A 116 29.90 24.82 -15.09
C GLU A 116 30.94 24.53 -16.19
N ASP A 117 30.66 23.57 -17.09
CA ASP A 117 31.56 23.12 -18.17
C ASP A 117 31.32 23.81 -19.54
N ASP A 118 30.43 24.82 -19.60
CA ASP A 118 30.19 25.73 -20.75
C ASP A 118 30.73 27.15 -20.48
#